data_AF-A0A026W4D6-F1
#
_entry.id   AF-A0A026W4D6-F1
#
_cell.length_a   1.000
_cell.length_b   1.000
_cell.length_c   1.000
_cell.angle_alpha   90.00
_cell.angle_beta   90.00
_cell.angle_gamma   90.00
#
_symmetry.space_group_name_H-M   'P 1'
#
loop_
_entity.id
_entity.type
_entity.pdbx_description
1 polymer ?
#
loop_
_entity_poly.entity_id
_entity_poly.type
_entity_poly.pdbx_seq_one_letter_code
_entity_poly.pdbx_strand_id
1 'polypeptide(L)'
;MRGVEENPISKSTVVRTIQRFEETGSVKDREKPGRPKSATNDEKTLSVLQSFVEDPHYCIPRVSQEHEIGVGSVHKILKLNKWHPYKIRLVQELSEDDFDRRVEFCEIMMQMINDDPLLLNNIIFSDEATFELNATGGAITITTLNIF
;
A
#
# COMPACT_ATOMS: atom_id res chain seq x y z
N MET A 1 -9.23 -40.75 47.27
CA MET A 1 -8.38 -40.18 46.19
C MET A 1 -8.94 -40.69 44.86
N ARG A 2 -9.42 -39.80 43.98
CA ARG A 2 -9.88 -40.20 42.64
C ARG A 2 -8.64 -40.56 41.83
N GLY A 3 -8.53 -41.82 41.40
CA GLY A 3 -7.45 -42.28 40.53
C GLY A 3 -7.45 -41.46 39.24
N VAL A 4 -6.28 -40.99 38.84
CA VAL A 4 -6.06 -40.39 37.54
C VAL A 4 -6.22 -41.53 36.53
N GLU A 5 -7.29 -41.52 35.74
CA GLU A 5 -7.42 -42.45 34.62
C GLU A 5 -6.31 -42.14 33.63
N GLU A 6 -5.28 -43.00 33.60
CA GLU A 6 -4.29 -42.98 32.53
C GLU A 6 -4.99 -43.40 31.25
N ASN A 7 -5.26 -42.45 30.35
CA ASN A 7 -5.68 -42.74 28.99
C ASN A 7 -4.46 -43.30 28.24
N PRO A 8 -4.37 -44.61 28.00
CA PRO A 8 -3.18 -45.19 27.41
C PRO A 8 -3.09 -44.80 25.94
N ILE A 9 -1.91 -44.39 25.51
CA ILE A 9 -1.65 -44.08 24.10
C ILE A 9 -1.89 -45.34 23.27
N SER A 10 -2.72 -45.24 22.23
CA SER A 10 -2.99 -46.36 21.32
C SER A 10 -1.69 -46.86 20.67
N LYS A 11 -1.53 -48.19 20.58
CA LYS A 11 -0.42 -48.83 19.84
C LYS A 11 -0.31 -48.30 18.41
N SER A 12 -1.44 -48.02 17.75
CA SER A 12 -1.45 -47.48 16.38
C SER A 12 -0.85 -46.07 16.30
N THR A 13 -1.00 -45.25 17.34
CA THR A 13 -0.39 -43.92 17.44
C THR A 13 1.13 -44.05 17.58
N VAL A 14 1.60 -44.96 18.43
CA VAL A 14 3.04 -45.21 18.60
C VAL A 14 3.69 -45.66 17.29
N VAL A 15 3.07 -46.63 16.60
CA VAL A 15 3.57 -47.12 15.29
C VAL A 15 3.59 -46.01 14.24
N ARG A 16 2.52 -45.21 14.12
CA ARG A 16 2.47 -44.08 13.19
C ARG A 16 3.51 -43.00 13.49
N THR A 17 3.84 -42.80 14.77
CA THR A 17 4.87 -41.85 15.19
C THR A 17 6.27 -42.35 14.85
N ILE A 18 6.58 -43.62 15.13
CA ILE A 18 7.87 -44.23 14.79
C ILE A 18 8.08 -44.19 13.27
N GLN A 19 7.09 -44.65 12.50
CA GLN A 19 7.19 -44.66 11.04
C GLN A 19 7.37 -43.25 10.46
N ARG A 20 6.70 -42.25 11.03
CA ARG A 20 6.90 -40.86 10.61
C ARG A 20 8.30 -40.35 10.92
N PHE A 21 8.84 -40.71 12.08
CA PHE A 21 10.19 -40.37 12.48
C PHE A 21 11.24 -41.04 11.57
N GLU A 22 11.05 -42.31 11.22
CA GLU A 22 11.93 -43.04 10.29
C GLU A 22 11.89 -42.46 8.87
N GLU A 23 10.70 -42.06 8.38
CA GLU A 23 10.56 -41.52 7.02
C GLU A 23 11.02 -40.06 6.87
N THR A 24 10.81 -39.22 7.89
CA THR A 24 11.02 -37.75 7.79
C THR A 24 12.03 -37.18 8.79
N GLY A 25 12.56 -37.99 9.70
CA GLY A 25 13.44 -37.55 10.79
C GLY A 25 12.74 -36.70 11.85
N SER A 26 11.40 -36.61 11.82
CA SER A 26 10.62 -35.71 12.68
C SER A 26 9.33 -36.37 13.17
N VAL A 27 8.95 -36.05 14.41
CA VAL A 27 7.67 -36.45 15.01
C VAL A 27 6.55 -35.44 14.70
N LYS A 28 6.88 -34.28 14.09
CA LYS A 28 5.89 -33.24 13.77
C LYS A 28 4.81 -33.75 12.82
N ASP A 29 3.64 -33.10 12.89
CA ASP A 29 2.59 -33.35 11.92
C ASP A 29 3.05 -33.03 10.51
N ARG A 30 2.75 -33.93 9.56
CA ARG A 30 3.04 -33.68 8.15
C ARG A 30 2.23 -32.48 7.68
N GLU A 31 2.80 -31.70 6.79
CA GLU A 31 2.05 -30.64 6.12
C GLU A 31 0.88 -31.27 5.37
N LYS A 32 -0.33 -30.90 5.77
CA LYS A 32 -1.54 -31.35 5.10
C LYS A 32 -1.81 -30.37 3.96
N PRO A 33 -2.01 -30.84 2.71
CA PRO A 33 -2.47 -29.96 1.66
C PRO A 33 -3.78 -29.32 2.12
N GLY A 34 -3.77 -27.99 2.26
CA GLY A 34 -4.95 -27.24 2.68
C GLY A 34 -6.06 -27.27 1.62
N ARG A 35 -7.17 -26.58 1.91
CA ARG A 35 -8.26 -26.42 0.94
C ARG A 35 -7.75 -25.71 -0.33
N PRO A 36 -8.05 -26.20 -1.54
CA PRO A 36 -7.63 -25.55 -2.78
C PRO A 36 -8.24 -24.14 -2.91
N LYS A 37 -7.43 -23.19 -3.36
CA LYS A 37 -7.84 -21.78 -3.56
C LYS A 37 -8.36 -21.60 -4.98
N SER A 38 -9.68 -21.65 -5.18
CA SER A 38 -10.28 -21.43 -6.50
C SER A 38 -10.34 -19.93 -6.89
N ALA A 39 -10.69 -19.05 -5.94
CA ALA A 39 -10.84 -17.61 -6.21
C ALA A 39 -9.53 -16.80 -6.09
N THR A 40 -8.48 -17.37 -5.50
CA THR A 40 -7.15 -16.75 -5.35
C THR A 40 -6.10 -17.63 -6.04
N ASN A 41 -6.46 -18.17 -7.21
CA ASN A 41 -5.49 -18.79 -8.10
C ASN A 41 -4.52 -17.73 -8.61
N ASP A 42 -3.32 -18.13 -9.01
CA ASP A 42 -2.27 -17.22 -9.48
C ASP A 42 -2.72 -16.43 -10.72
N GLU A 43 -3.41 -17.08 -11.65
CA GLU A 43 -3.97 -16.44 -12.85
C GLU A 43 -5.01 -15.37 -12.52
N LYS A 44 -6.02 -15.70 -11.69
CA LYS A 44 -7.02 -14.72 -11.24
C LYS A 44 -6.39 -13.59 -10.44
N THR A 45 -5.37 -13.90 -9.65
CA THR A 45 -4.62 -12.91 -8.88
C THR A 45 -3.94 -11.91 -9.80
N LEU A 46 -3.22 -12.38 -10.82
CA LEU A 46 -2.57 -11.53 -11.80
C LEU A 46 -3.57 -10.65 -12.56
N SER A 47 -4.67 -11.25 -13.03
CA SER A 47 -5.74 -10.54 -13.75
C SER A 47 -6.33 -9.40 -12.93
N VAL A 48 -6.63 -9.65 -11.65
CA VAL A 48 -7.16 -8.64 -10.73
C VAL A 48 -6.15 -7.51 -10.49
N LEU A 49 -4.88 -7.85 -10.27
CA LEU A 49 -3.84 -6.85 -10.03
C LEU A 49 -3.62 -5.97 -11.27
N GLN A 50 -3.67 -6.56 -12.46
CA GLN A 50 -3.52 -5.82 -13.72
C GLN A 50 -4.59 -4.73 -13.87
N SER A 51 -5.85 -5.01 -13.52
CA SER A 51 -6.91 -3.98 -13.57
C SER A 51 -6.60 -2.74 -12.72
N PHE A 52 -5.94 -2.91 -11.57
CA PHE A 52 -5.54 -1.77 -10.73
C PHE A 52 -4.22 -1.11 -11.18
N VAL A 53 -3.42 -1.76 -12.02
CA VAL A 53 -2.29 -1.11 -12.71
C VAL A 53 -2.83 -0.19 -13.82
N GLU A 54 -3.80 -0.67 -14.59
CA GLU A 54 -4.40 0.06 -15.71
C GLU A 54 -5.21 1.27 -15.24
N ASP A 55 -6.02 1.10 -14.19
CA ASP A 55 -6.72 2.20 -13.52
C ASP A 55 -6.63 2.08 -11.99
N PRO A 56 -5.77 2.87 -11.33
CA PRO A 56 -5.67 2.90 -9.87
C PRO A 56 -6.96 3.34 -9.15
N HIS A 57 -7.90 3.97 -9.86
CA HIS A 57 -9.16 4.47 -9.30
C HIS A 57 -10.30 3.42 -9.38
N TYR A 58 -10.02 2.22 -9.88
CA TYR A 58 -11.05 1.20 -10.04
C TYR A 58 -11.70 0.80 -8.71
N CYS A 59 -13.02 0.67 -8.75
CA CYS A 59 -13.81 0.26 -7.59
C CYS A 59 -13.73 -1.26 -7.40
N ILE A 60 -13.42 -1.71 -6.19
CA ILE A 60 -13.35 -3.14 -5.82
C ILE A 60 -14.62 -3.93 -6.21
N PRO A 61 -15.86 -3.42 -6.01
CA PRO A 61 -17.07 -4.12 -6.46
C PRO A 61 -17.15 -4.31 -7.98
N ARG A 62 -16.61 -3.37 -8.78
CA ARG A 62 -16.57 -3.51 -10.24
C ARG A 62 -15.59 -4.60 -10.66
N VAL A 63 -14.38 -4.60 -10.10
CA VAL A 63 -13.38 -5.66 -10.32
C VAL A 63 -13.93 -7.04 -9.95
N SER A 64 -14.68 -7.11 -8.83
CA SER A 64 -15.33 -8.34 -8.40
C SER A 64 -16.30 -8.89 -9.46
N GLN A 65 -17.10 -8.00 -10.06
CA GLN A 65 -18.05 -8.37 -11.10
C GLN A 65 -17.35 -8.78 -12.41
N GLU A 66 -16.35 -8.03 -12.83
CA GLU A 66 -15.60 -8.25 -14.07
C GLU A 66 -14.82 -9.57 -14.07
N HIS A 67 -14.16 -9.89 -12.95
CA HIS A 67 -13.33 -11.10 -12.82
C HIS A 67 -14.09 -12.30 -12.25
N GLU A 68 -15.40 -12.18 -12.04
CA GLU A 68 -16.29 -13.19 -11.47
C GLU A 68 -15.71 -13.81 -10.18
N ILE A 69 -15.31 -12.95 -9.24
CA ILE A 69 -14.82 -13.35 -7.92
C ILE A 69 -15.52 -12.56 -6.84
N GLY A 70 -15.70 -13.14 -5.65
CA GLY A 70 -16.30 -12.41 -4.54
C GLY A 70 -15.45 -11.21 -4.10
N VAL A 71 -16.10 -10.11 -3.71
CA VAL A 71 -15.46 -8.87 -3.22
C VAL A 71 -14.40 -9.13 -2.13
N GLY A 72 -14.68 -10.04 -1.20
CA GLY A 72 -13.72 -10.42 -0.15
C GLY A 72 -12.45 -11.10 -0.69
N SER A 73 -12.55 -11.81 -1.82
CA SER A 73 -11.40 -12.41 -2.50
C SER A 73 -10.53 -11.34 -3.16
N VAL A 74 -11.14 -10.32 -3.79
CA VAL A 74 -10.41 -9.16 -4.33
C VAL A 74 -9.64 -8.46 -3.21
N HIS A 75 -10.29 -8.15 -2.09
CA HIS A 75 -9.62 -7.57 -0.93
C HIS A 75 -8.47 -8.43 -0.41
N LYS A 76 -8.66 -9.76 -0.37
CA LYS A 76 -7.62 -10.69 0.07
C LYS A 76 -6.43 -10.70 -0.89
N ILE A 77 -6.69 -10.70 -2.20
CA ILE A 77 -5.67 -10.61 -3.25
C ILE A 77 -4.85 -9.33 -3.05
N LEU A 78 -5.50 -8.17 -2.94
CA LEU A 78 -4.82 -6.88 -2.75
C LEU A 78 -3.97 -6.88 -1.47
N LYS A 79 -4.53 -7.37 -0.35
CA LYS A 79 -3.82 -7.42 0.93
C LYS A 79 -2.61 -8.35 0.92
N LEU A 80 -2.73 -9.54 0.30
CA LEU A 80 -1.63 -10.50 0.19
C LEU A 80 -0.48 -9.93 -0.63
N ASN A 81 -0.79 -9.13 -1.66
CA ASN A 81 0.20 -8.49 -2.51
C ASN A 81 0.67 -7.12 -2.00
N LYS A 82 0.25 -6.71 -0.79
CA LYS A 82 0.61 -5.43 -0.16
C LYS A 82 0.19 -4.20 -0.96
N TRP A 83 -0.93 -4.29 -1.67
CA TRP A 83 -1.52 -3.15 -2.36
C TRP A 83 -2.28 -2.27 -1.37
N HIS A 84 -2.14 -0.95 -1.54
CA HIS A 84 -2.77 0.06 -0.72
C HIS A 84 -3.80 0.84 -1.55
N PRO A 85 -4.92 1.26 -0.96
CA PRO A 85 -5.87 2.14 -1.64
C PRO A 85 -5.18 3.40 -2.17
N TYR A 86 -5.49 3.77 -3.41
CA TYR A 86 -4.99 5.01 -3.99
C TYR A 86 -5.53 6.22 -3.23
N LYS A 87 -4.65 7.18 -2.91
CA LYS A 87 -5.00 8.44 -2.24
C LYS A 87 -4.88 9.58 -3.24
N ILE A 88 -6.03 10.12 -3.66
CA ILE A 88 -6.09 11.28 -4.54
C ILE A 88 -5.36 12.45 -3.88
N ARG A 89 -4.41 13.04 -4.61
CA ARG A 89 -3.76 14.29 -4.24
C ARG A 89 -4.30 15.38 -5.15
N LEU A 90 -4.86 16.42 -4.56
CA LEU A 90 -5.22 17.64 -5.29
C LEU A 90 -3.93 18.42 -5.50
N VAL A 91 -3.56 18.59 -6.77
CA VAL A 91 -2.39 19.36 -7.21
C VAL A 91 -2.87 20.45 -8.16
N GLN A 92 -2.07 21.51 -8.31
CA GLN A 92 -2.35 22.54 -9.31
C GLN A 92 -2.27 21.92 -10.71
N GLU A 93 -3.24 22.23 -11.55
CA GLU A 93 -3.21 21.86 -12.97
C GLU A 93 -2.07 22.61 -13.66
N LEU A 94 -1.31 21.90 -14.49
CA LEU A 94 -0.20 22.48 -15.25
C LEU A 94 -0.66 22.69 -16.69
N SER A 95 -0.33 23.85 -17.24
CA SER A 95 -0.44 24.07 -18.68
C SER A 95 0.68 23.33 -19.43
N GLU A 96 0.52 23.12 -20.74
CA GLU A 96 1.52 22.44 -21.57
C GLU A 96 2.88 23.15 -21.52
N ASP A 97 2.88 24.50 -21.49
CA ASP A 97 4.10 25.31 -21.40
C ASP A 97 4.80 25.22 -20.03
N ASP A 98 4.07 24.89 -18.96
CA ASP A 98 4.64 24.87 -17.61
C ASP A 98 5.67 23.75 -17.43
N PHE A 99 5.53 22.65 -18.17
CA PHE A 99 6.45 21.51 -18.07
C PHE A 99 7.86 21.92 -18.47
N ASP A 100 8.02 22.54 -19.64
CA ASP A 100 9.32 22.96 -20.16
C ASP A 100 9.93 24.06 -19.28
N ARG A 101 9.14 25.07 -18.89
CA ARG A 101 9.61 26.16 -18.02
C ARG A 101 10.10 25.68 -16.66
N ARG A 102 9.42 24.68 -16.08
CA ARG A 102 9.84 24.10 -14.79
C ARG A 102 11.14 23.32 -14.91
N VAL A 103 11.34 22.59 -16.01
CA VAL A 103 12.59 21.88 -16.26
C VAL A 103 13.73 22.88 -16.48
N GLU A 104 13.54 23.88 -17.34
CA GLU A 104 14.52 24.93 -17.60
C GLU A 104 14.93 25.65 -16.30
N PHE A 105 13.95 26.02 -15.47
CA PHE A 105 14.22 26.62 -14.16
C PHE A 105 15.07 25.70 -13.27
N CYS A 106 14.73 24.41 -13.18
CA CYS A 106 15.51 23.45 -12.41
C CYS A 106 16.95 23.32 -12.93
N GLU A 107 17.16 23.26 -14.24
CA GLU A 107 18.48 23.17 -14.86
C GLU A 107 19.33 24.42 -14.56
N ILE A 108 18.75 25.61 -14.71
CA ILE A 108 19.40 26.88 -14.38
C ILE A 108 19.78 26.90 -12.90
N MET A 109 18.84 26.58 -12.00
CA MET A 109 19.10 26.58 -10.56
C MET A 109 20.19 25.59 -10.17
N MET A 110 20.19 24.37 -10.76
CA MET A 110 21.24 23.40 -10.51
C MET A 110 22.62 23.89 -10.96
N GLN A 111 22.71 24.53 -12.13
CA GLN A 111 23.96 25.10 -12.62
C GLN A 111 24.46 26.22 -11.69
N MET A 112 23.58 27.14 -11.29
CA MET A 112 23.93 28.23 -10.38
C MET A 112 24.42 27.72 -9.02
N ILE A 113 23.83 26.64 -8.49
CA ILE A 113 24.28 26.01 -7.24
C ILE A 113 25.64 25.34 -7.41
N ASN A 114 25.92 24.74 -8.56
CA ASN A 114 27.23 24.15 -8.84
C ASN A 114 28.33 25.22 -8.95
N ASP A 115 28.00 26.36 -9.55
CA ASP A 115 28.94 27.47 -9.76
C ASP A 115 29.21 28.25 -8.46
N ASP A 116 28.19 28.41 -7.60
CA ASP A 116 28.31 28.98 -6.25
C ASP A 116 27.63 28.09 -5.19
N PRO A 117 28.40 27.25 -4.49
CA PRO A 117 27.87 26.39 -3.43
C PRO A 117 27.25 27.15 -2.24
N LEU A 118 27.52 28.46 -2.07
CA LEU A 118 26.93 29.28 -1.00
C LEU A 118 25.63 29.97 -1.43
N LEU A 119 25.22 29.84 -2.69
CA LEU A 119 24.04 30.51 -3.26
C LEU A 119 22.77 30.29 -2.42
N LEU A 120 22.53 29.07 -1.94
CA LEU A 120 21.35 28.75 -1.14
C LEU A 120 21.30 29.52 0.19
N ASN A 121 22.45 29.93 0.74
CA ASN A 121 22.49 30.75 1.96
C ASN A 121 22.15 32.22 1.69
N ASN A 122 22.12 32.64 0.43
CA ASN A 122 21.88 34.01 0.00
C ASN A 122 20.47 34.20 -0.59
N ILE A 123 19.65 33.14 -0.66
CA ILE A 123 18.27 33.20 -1.13
C ILE A 123 17.34 33.36 0.06
N ILE A 124 16.42 34.33 -0.05
CA ILE A 124 15.33 34.54 0.91
C ILE A 124 14.03 34.34 0.14
N PHE A 125 13.18 33.42 0.61
CA PHE A 125 11.88 33.19 -0.01
C PHE A 125 10.80 33.97 0.72
N SER A 126 9.82 34.50 -0.02
CA SER A 126 8.63 35.09 0.56
C SER A 126 7.38 34.59 -0.13
N ASP A 127 6.31 34.38 0.63
CA ASP A 127 5.01 34.01 0.11
C ASP A 127 3.91 34.85 0.76
N GLU A 128 2.80 35.00 0.04
CA GLU A 128 1.64 35.76 0.47
C GLU A 128 0.50 34.80 0.81
N ALA A 129 0.06 34.84 2.07
CA ALA A 129 -1.04 33.99 2.54
C ALA A 129 -2.28 34.82 2.86
N THR A 130 -3.44 34.34 2.40
CA THR A 130 -4.75 34.91 2.67
C THR A 130 -5.45 34.13 3.75
N PHE A 131 -5.90 34.81 4.81
CA PHE A 131 -6.66 34.21 5.89
C PHE A 131 -8.06 34.82 5.98
N GLU A 132 -9.07 33.95 6.14
CA GLU A 132 -10.45 34.35 6.40
C GLU A 132 -10.77 34.22 7.89
N LEU A 133 -11.06 35.34 8.56
CA LEU A 133 -11.53 35.33 9.94
C LEU A 133 -13.06 35.34 9.99
N ASN A 134 -13.65 34.21 10.35
CA ASN A 134 -15.09 34.12 10.65
C ASN A 134 -15.35 34.67 12.07
N ALA A 135 -15.18 35.97 12.27
CA ALA A 135 -15.68 36.66 13.45
C ALA A 135 -17.03 37.29 13.10
N THR A 136 -18.05 36.99 13.92
CA THR A 136 -19.44 37.45 13.80
C THR A 136 -19.56 38.89 13.27
N GLY A 137 -20.04 39.03 12.04
CA GLY A 137 -20.54 40.30 11.48
C GLY A 137 -19.84 40.84 10.23
N GLY A 138 -18.70 40.29 9.80
CA GLY A 138 -18.07 40.67 8.54
C GLY A 138 -16.77 39.91 8.28
N ALA A 139 -16.61 39.39 7.06
CA ALA A 139 -15.36 38.76 6.64
C ALA A 139 -14.29 39.85 6.49
N ILE A 140 -13.26 39.80 7.33
CA ILE A 140 -12.04 40.61 7.18
C ILE A 140 -11.00 39.72 6.52
N THR A 141 -10.54 40.12 5.34
CA THR A 141 -9.42 39.48 4.63
C THR A 141 -8.14 40.16 5.08
N ILE A 142 -7.21 39.39 5.65
CA ILE A 142 -5.87 39.88 5.98
C ILE A 142 -4.88 39.13 5.10
N THR A 143 -4.06 39.90 4.41
CA THR A 143 -2.97 39.38 3.58
C THR A 143 -1.63 39.68 4.25
N THR A 144 -0.82 38.65 4.48
CA THR A 144 0.49 38.78 5.13
C THR A 144 1.61 38.25 4.25
N LEU A 145 2.72 38.99 4.16
CA LEU A 145 3.97 38.51 3.57
C LEU A 145 4.74 37.70 4.63
N ASN A 146 4.90 36.41 4.38
CA ASN A 146 5.74 35.52 5.17
C ASN A 146 7.11 35.42 4.52
N ILE A 147 8.18 35.54 5.29
CA ILE A 147 9.55 35.30 4.85
C ILE A 147 9.98 33.95 5.43
N PHE A 148 10.50 33.06 4.58
CA PHE A 148 10.95 31.71 4.92
C PHE A 148 12.46 31.56 4.72
#